data_AF-A0AAU9CR68-F1
#
_entry.id   AF-A0AAU9CR68-F1
#
_cell.length_a   1.000
_cell.length_b   1.000
_cell.length_c   1.000
_cell.angle_alpha   90.00
_cell.angle_beta   90.00
_cell.angle_gamma   90.00
#
_symmetry.space_group_name_H-M   'P 1'
#
loop_
_entity.id
_entity.type
_entity.pdbx_description
1 polymer ?
#
loop_
_entity_poly.entity_id
_entity_poly.type
_entity_poly.pdbx_seq_one_letter_code
_entity_poly.pdbx_strand_id
1 'polypeptide(L)'
;MKRLSAILLLLTLAFSSCSPTVDASSEKSFKASIKQLKESLSKEERKEFAECVKLIMTQNISVKDLLSKPKAYAREKLDGKTVSDILKEGKELKKELEKKRKKKTKKWFKK
;
A
#
# COMPACT_ATOMS: atom_id res chain seq x y z
N MET A 1 -28.49 -29.35 15.03
CA MET A 1 -27.05 -28.99 15.01
C MET A 1 -26.48 -28.68 13.61
N LYS A 2 -27.04 -29.18 12.48
CA LYS A 2 -26.44 -28.97 11.14
C LYS A 2 -26.89 -27.70 10.39
N ARG A 3 -27.92 -26.99 10.87
CA ARG A 3 -28.45 -25.78 10.21
C ARG A 3 -27.89 -24.46 10.76
N LEU A 4 -27.25 -24.49 11.94
CA LEU A 4 -26.63 -23.30 12.54
C LEU A 4 -25.22 -23.02 11.98
N SER A 5 -24.52 -24.05 11.45
CA SER A 5 -23.21 -23.86 10.80
C SER A 5 -23.28 -23.09 9.47
N ALA A 6 -24.43 -23.10 8.77
CA ALA A 6 -24.56 -22.40 7.49
C ALA A 6 -24.69 -20.88 7.67
N ILE A 7 -25.19 -20.42 8.81
CA ILE A 7 -25.41 -18.99 9.10
C ILE A 7 -24.10 -18.30 9.51
N LEU A 8 -23.19 -19.04 10.16
CA LEU A 8 -21.89 -18.49 10.58
C LEU A 8 -20.92 -18.28 9.40
N LEU A 9 -21.10 -19.00 8.29
CA LEU A 9 -20.27 -18.87 7.09
C LEU A 9 -20.71 -17.73 6.14
N LEU A 10 -21.95 -17.26 6.28
CA LEU A 10 -22.47 -16.12 5.51
C LEU A 10 -22.09 -14.77 6.13
N LEU A 11 -21.80 -14.73 7.44
CA LEU A 11 -21.51 -13.49 8.16
C LEU A 11 -20.10 -12.92 7.88
N THR A 12 -19.19 -13.73 7.32
CA THR A 12 -17.84 -13.28 6.95
C THR A 12 -17.76 -12.63 5.56
N LEU A 13 -18.82 -12.71 4.73
CA LEU A 13 -18.88 -12.01 3.44
C LEU A 13 -19.46 -10.58 3.57
N ALA A 14 -19.92 -10.17 4.75
CA ALA A 14 -20.57 -8.87 4.97
C ALA A 14 -19.62 -7.74 5.42
N PHE A 15 -18.29 -7.93 5.33
CA PHE A 15 -17.34 -6.82 5.32
C PHE A 15 -17.03 -6.37 3.88
N SER A 16 -18.07 -6.26 3.04
CA SER A 16 -18.05 -5.27 1.96
C SER A 16 -18.20 -3.88 2.59
N SER A 17 -17.24 -3.50 3.44
CA SER A 17 -17.05 -2.10 3.77
C SER A 17 -16.78 -1.44 2.43
N CYS A 18 -17.64 -0.49 2.04
CA CYS A 18 -17.40 0.42 0.93
C CYS A 18 -16.25 1.36 1.35
N SER A 19 -15.11 0.79 1.71
CA SER A 19 -13.90 1.50 2.01
C SER A 19 -13.33 1.89 0.67
N PRO A 20 -13.10 3.19 0.42
CA PRO A 20 -12.55 3.62 -0.85
C PRO A 20 -11.18 2.96 -1.05
N THR A 21 -10.97 2.42 -2.24
CA THR A 21 -9.71 1.81 -2.67
C THR A 21 -9.03 2.70 -3.70
N VAL A 22 -7.76 2.45 -3.96
CA VAL A 22 -7.09 3.05 -5.10
C VAL A 22 -7.65 2.45 -6.39
N ASP A 23 -8.05 3.30 -7.32
CA ASP A 23 -8.50 2.91 -8.66
C ASP A 23 -7.39 3.25 -9.66
N ALA A 24 -6.66 2.24 -10.12
CA ALA A 24 -5.58 2.39 -11.09
C ALA A 24 -5.99 2.22 -12.55
N SER A 25 -7.30 2.07 -12.85
CA SER A 25 -7.82 1.83 -14.20
C SER A 25 -7.39 2.89 -15.22
N SER A 26 -7.16 4.12 -14.77
CA SER A 26 -6.59 5.20 -15.57
C SER A 26 -5.76 6.16 -14.70
N GLU A 27 -4.92 6.99 -15.33
CA GLU A 27 -4.19 8.04 -14.59
C GLU A 27 -5.13 9.02 -13.89
N LYS A 28 -6.28 9.32 -14.51
CA LYS A 28 -7.27 10.24 -13.96
C LYS A 28 -7.98 9.61 -12.76
N SER A 29 -8.38 8.35 -12.88
CA SER A 29 -8.98 7.56 -11.78
C SER A 29 -8.03 7.45 -10.60
N PHE A 30 -6.76 7.15 -10.86
CA PHE A 30 -5.74 6.99 -9.81
C PHE A 30 -5.52 8.27 -9.02
N LYS A 31 -5.40 9.42 -9.71
CA LYS A 31 -5.25 10.71 -9.04
C LYS A 31 -6.50 11.06 -8.24
N ALA A 32 -7.68 10.80 -8.79
CA ALA A 32 -8.95 11.08 -8.12
C ALA A 32 -9.12 10.21 -6.86
N SER A 33 -8.90 8.90 -6.96
CA SER A 33 -9.03 7.98 -5.84
C SER A 33 -8.03 8.33 -4.73
N ILE A 34 -6.74 8.54 -5.06
CA ILE A 34 -5.73 8.96 -4.07
C ILE A 34 -6.11 10.29 -3.40
N LYS A 35 -6.71 11.24 -4.14
CA LYS A 35 -7.19 12.49 -3.55
C LYS A 35 -8.34 12.25 -2.58
N GLN A 36 -9.32 11.43 -2.95
CA GLN A 36 -10.44 11.07 -2.07
C GLN A 36 -9.96 10.35 -0.80
N LEU A 37 -9.03 9.40 -0.92
CA LEU A 37 -8.42 8.71 0.22
C LEU A 37 -7.70 9.69 1.15
N LYS A 38 -7.01 10.70 0.61
CA LYS A 38 -6.36 11.73 1.41
C LYS A 38 -7.37 12.64 2.09
N GLU A 39 -8.48 12.97 1.43
CA GLU A 39 -9.53 13.81 2.01
C GLU A 39 -10.19 13.15 3.22
N SER A 40 -10.33 11.81 3.21
CA SER A 40 -10.83 11.03 4.36
C SER A 40 -9.88 10.93 5.56
N LEU A 41 -8.65 11.47 5.46
CA LEU A 41 -7.62 11.39 6.50
C LEU A 41 -7.38 12.74 7.19
N SER A 42 -6.92 12.69 8.44
CA SER A 42 -6.41 13.86 9.19
C SER A 42 -5.14 14.44 8.55
N LYS A 43 -4.71 15.65 8.95
CA LYS A 43 -3.52 16.30 8.35
C LYS A 43 -2.25 15.47 8.56
N GLU A 44 -2.13 14.86 9.74
CA GLU A 44 -1.02 14.03 10.16
C GLU A 44 -1.00 12.72 9.35
N GLU A 45 -2.15 12.07 9.23
CA GLU A 45 -2.31 10.83 8.46
C GLU A 45 -2.12 11.04 6.95
N ARG A 46 -2.51 12.21 6.40
CA ARG A 46 -2.26 12.55 4.99
C ARG A 46 -0.77 12.55 4.66
N LYS A 47 0.06 13.03 5.58
CA LYS A 47 1.52 13.07 5.41
C LYS A 47 2.08 11.65 5.46
N GLU A 48 1.69 10.87 6.46
CA GLU A 48 2.13 9.48 6.60
C GLU A 48 1.70 8.62 5.40
N PHE A 49 0.46 8.78 4.95
CA PHE A 49 -0.07 8.11 3.76
C PHE A 49 0.72 8.47 2.50
N ALA A 50 0.99 9.76 2.25
CA ALA A 50 1.77 10.20 1.10
C ALA A 50 3.20 9.65 1.12
N GLU A 51 3.83 9.60 2.30
CA GLU A 51 5.15 8.98 2.47
C GLU A 51 5.10 7.47 2.17
N CYS A 52 4.09 6.75 2.68
CA CYS A 52 3.92 5.32 2.44
C CYS A 52 3.70 5.01 0.96
N VAL A 53 2.82 5.75 0.27
CA VAL A 53 2.60 5.64 -1.18
C VAL A 53 3.92 5.81 -1.93
N LYS A 54 4.66 6.88 -1.65
CA LYS A 54 5.95 7.14 -2.30
C LYS A 54 6.95 6.02 -2.04
N LEU A 55 7.00 5.50 -0.81
CA LEU A 55 7.91 4.44 -0.42
C LEU A 55 7.57 3.13 -1.13
N ILE A 56 6.30 2.73 -1.19
CA ILE A 56 5.84 1.52 -1.90
C ILE A 56 6.17 1.61 -3.38
N MET A 57 5.89 2.76 -4.00
CA MET A 57 6.24 3.02 -5.41
C MET A 57 7.75 2.91 -5.61
N THR A 58 8.57 3.45 -4.71
CA THR A 58 10.03 3.49 -4.89
C THR A 58 10.70 2.14 -4.61
N GLN A 59 10.28 1.40 -3.58
CA GLN A 59 10.88 0.12 -3.19
C GLN A 59 10.64 -0.98 -4.23
N ASN A 60 9.47 -0.98 -4.87
CA ASN A 60 9.10 -2.04 -5.79
C ASN A 60 9.59 -1.82 -7.23
N ILE A 61 10.10 -0.63 -7.57
CA ILE A 61 10.61 -0.38 -8.92
C ILE A 61 11.94 -1.13 -9.09
N SER A 62 11.94 -2.18 -9.89
CA SER A 62 13.19 -2.71 -10.43
C SER A 62 13.76 -1.67 -11.40
N VAL A 63 15.09 -1.54 -11.46
CA VAL A 63 15.74 -0.59 -12.39
C VAL A 63 15.33 -0.85 -13.84
N LYS A 64 15.02 -2.11 -14.17
CA LYS A 64 14.52 -2.56 -15.46
C LYS A 64 13.09 -2.05 -15.74
N ASP A 65 12.22 -2.07 -14.74
CA ASP A 65 10.83 -1.59 -14.87
C ASP A 65 10.76 -0.05 -14.92
N LEU A 66 11.69 0.64 -14.24
CA LEU A 66 11.84 2.09 -14.32
C LEU A 66 12.19 2.56 -15.74
N LEU A 67 13.07 1.81 -16.43
CA LEU A 67 13.51 2.13 -17.78
C LEU A 67 12.46 1.78 -18.84
N SER A 68 11.60 0.81 -18.55
CA SER A 68 10.62 0.30 -19.52
C SER A 68 9.30 1.07 -19.44
N LYS A 69 8.68 1.18 -18.25
CA LYS A 69 7.37 1.81 -18.04
C LYS A 69 7.20 2.31 -16.58
N PRO A 70 7.84 3.43 -16.20
CA PRO A 70 7.94 3.85 -14.80
C PRO A 70 6.60 4.20 -14.14
N LYS A 71 5.59 4.60 -14.92
CA LYS A 71 4.28 5.05 -14.41
C LYS A 71 3.22 3.96 -14.33
N ALA A 72 3.34 2.88 -15.10
CA ALA A 72 2.31 1.83 -15.15
C ALA A 72 2.44 0.86 -13.97
N TYR A 73 3.67 0.40 -13.71
CA TYR A 73 3.96 -0.56 -12.64
C TYR A 73 3.57 -0.05 -11.24
N ALA A 74 3.85 1.22 -10.97
CA ALA A 74 3.54 1.82 -9.69
C ALA A 74 2.03 1.96 -9.42
N ARG A 75 1.22 2.03 -10.49
CA ARG A 75 -0.24 2.07 -10.40
C ARG A 75 -0.81 0.68 -10.14
N GLU A 76 -0.35 -0.33 -10.87
CA GLU A 76 -0.75 -1.73 -10.66
C GLU A 76 -0.46 -2.23 -9.24
N LYS A 77 0.65 -1.78 -8.62
CA LYS A 77 0.98 -2.17 -7.24
C LYS A 77 0.09 -1.55 -6.17
N LEU A 78 -0.58 -0.46 -6.48
CA LEU A 78 -1.45 0.24 -5.54
C LEU A 78 -2.93 -0.03 -5.81
N ASP A 79 -3.27 -0.49 -7.02
CA ASP A 79 -4.65 -0.79 -7.41
C ASP A 79 -5.35 -1.71 -6.41
N GLY A 80 -6.60 -1.38 -6.09
CA GLY A 80 -7.43 -2.13 -5.14
C GLY A 80 -7.02 -2.02 -3.67
N LYS A 81 -5.89 -1.37 -3.33
CA LYS A 81 -5.47 -1.22 -1.93
C LYS A 81 -6.28 -0.15 -1.20
N THR A 82 -6.58 -0.42 0.06
CA THR A 82 -7.17 0.57 0.97
C THR A 82 -6.09 1.45 1.61
N VAL A 83 -6.50 2.54 2.28
CA VAL A 83 -5.58 3.36 3.10
C VAL A 83 -4.85 2.51 4.14
N SER A 84 -5.57 1.64 4.83
CA SER A 84 -5.00 0.74 5.84
C SER A 84 -3.92 -0.17 5.26
N ASP A 85 -4.14 -0.74 4.08
CA ASP A 85 -3.17 -1.62 3.42
C ASP A 85 -1.89 -0.85 3.07
N ILE A 86 -2.05 0.34 2.50
CA ILE A 86 -0.93 1.22 2.12
C ILE A 86 -0.12 1.64 3.34
N LEU A 87 -0.78 2.03 4.44
CA LEU A 87 -0.08 2.41 5.67
C LEU A 87 0.63 1.21 6.31
N LYS A 88 0.00 0.04 6.33
CA LYS A 88 0.60 -1.18 6.89
C LYS A 88 1.86 -1.58 6.11
N GLU A 89 1.74 -1.68 4.79
CA GLU A 89 2.87 -2.04 3.92
C GLU A 89 3.98 -0.98 3.97
N GLY A 90 3.63 0.30 3.96
CA GLY A 90 4.60 1.39 4.11
C GLY A 90 5.40 1.31 5.42
N LYS A 91 4.73 1.00 6.54
CA LYS A 91 5.38 0.79 7.85
C LYS A 91 6.30 -0.42 7.85
N GLU A 92 5.88 -1.52 7.25
CA GLU A 92 6.70 -2.74 7.14
C GLU A 92 7.96 -2.49 6.29
N LEU A 93 7.81 -1.85 5.14
CA LEU A 93 8.93 -1.47 4.28
C LEU A 93 9.89 -0.50 4.98
N LYS A 94 9.37 0.48 5.75
CA LYS A 94 10.21 1.40 6.53
C LYS A 94 11.05 0.64 7.57
N LYS A 95 10.45 -0.28 8.32
CA LYS A 95 11.16 -1.17 9.27
C LYS A 95 12.21 -2.03 8.56
N GLU A 96 11.89 -2.56 7.37
CA GLU A 96 12.82 -3.37 6.60
C GLU A 96 14.02 -2.55 6.11
N LEU A 97 13.80 -1.33 5.61
CA LEU A 97 14.85 -0.41 5.18
C LEU A 97 15.78 -0.04 6.34
N GLU A 98 15.24 0.23 7.52
CA GLU A 98 16.05 0.49 8.72
C GLU A 98 16.88 -0.72 9.12
N LYS A 99 16.31 -1.93 9.08
CA LYS A 99 17.05 -3.18 9.32
C LYS A 99 18.17 -3.37 8.29
N LYS A 100 17.88 -3.17 7.00
CA LYS A 100 18.87 -3.24 5.91
C LYS A 100 19.98 -2.20 6.10
N ARG A 101 19.65 -0.97 6.47
CA ARG A 101 20.61 0.09 6.76
C ARG A 101 21.53 -0.30 7.93
N LYS A 102 20.96 -0.71 9.07
CA LYS A 102 21.72 -1.18 10.25
C LYS A 102 22.64 -2.36 9.90
N LYS A 103 22.16 -3.32 9.11
CA LYS A 103 22.95 -4.47 8.63
C LYS A 103 24.11 -4.01 7.72
N LYS A 104 23.86 -3.12 6.75
CA LYS A 104 24.89 -2.58 5.86
C LYS A 104 25.94 -1.79 6.63
N THR A 105 25.53 -0.94 7.56
CA THR A 105 26.44 -0.20 8.46
C THR A 105 27.30 -1.16 9.28
N LYS A 106 26.70 -2.16 9.94
CA LYS A 106 27.46 -3.19 10.68
C LYS A 106 28.43 -3.98 9.80
N LYS A 107 28.07 -4.26 8.55
CA LYS A 107 28.93 -4.96 7.58
C LYS A 107 30.09 -4.07 7.12
N TRP A 108 29.87 -2.77 6.94
CA TRP A 108 30.90 -1.81 6.54
C TRP A 108 31.95 -1.60 7.64
N PHE A 109 31.53 -1.52 8.91
CA PHE A 109 32.45 -1.41 10.06
C PHE A 109 33.19 -2.72 10.41
N LYS A 110 32.85 -3.85 9.78
CA LYS A 110 33.51 -5.15 9.99
C LYS A 110 34.50 -5.51 8.88
N LYS A 111 34.64 -4.65 7.87
CA LYS A 111 35.54 -4.83 6.73
C LYS A 111 36.68 -3.83 6.84
#